data_AF-A0A1I7ZYQ9-F1
#
_entry.id   AF-A0A1I7ZYQ9-F1
#
_cell.length_a   1.000
_cell.length_b   1.000
_cell.length_c   1.000
_cell.angle_alpha   90.00
_cell.angle_beta   90.00
_cell.angle_gamma   90.00
#
_symmetry.space_group_name_H-M   'P 1'
#
loop_
_entity.id
_entity.type
_entity.pdbx_description
1 polymer ?
#
loop_
_entity_poly.entity_id
_entity_poly.type
_entity_poly.pdbx_seq_one_letter_code
_entity_poly.pdbx_strand_id
1 'polypeptide(L)' 'MLEYMLERLMVGEDIENMDVLLTQLRSQRAYSIQTDQQYLYIHRVMLEYFVKKGLITVDYGPKMGKFIADYNKYCEC' A
#
# COMPACT_ATOMS: atom_id res chain seq x y z
N MET A 1 -7.80 -4.78 4.85
CA MET A 1 -6.68 -4.86 3.90
C MET A 1 -5.35 -4.56 4.59
N LEU A 2 -5.17 -3.37 5.17
CA LEU A 2 -3.93 -3.04 5.90
C LEU A 2 -3.58 -4.05 6.99
N GLU A 3 -4.55 -4.39 7.85
CA GLU A 3 -4.36 -5.38 8.92
C GLU A 3 -3.93 -6.75 8.37
N TYR A 4 -4.67 -7.28 7.39
CA TYR A 4 -4.31 -8.52 6.68
C TYR A 4 -2.87 -8.49 6.10
N MET A 5 -2.47 -7.38 5.47
CA MET A 5 -1.11 -7.26 4.93
C MET A 5 -0.06 -7.24 6.04
N LEU A 6 -0.33 -6.55 7.15
CA LEU A 6 0.57 -6.51 8.30
C LEU A 6 0.72 -7.89 8.96
N GLU A 7 -0.37 -8.64 9.10
CA GLU A 7 -0.35 -10.00 9.63
C GLU A 7 0.54 -10.92 8.77
N ARG A 8 0.35 -10.92 7.44
CA ARG A 8 1.17 -11.73 6.53
C ARG A 8 2.65 -11.35 6.61
N LEU A 9 2.96 -10.06 6.68
CA LEU A 9 4.34 -9.57 6.87
C LEU A 9 4.95 -10.03 8.20
N MET A 10 4.16 -10.06 9.28
CA MET A 10 4.63 -10.50 10.60
C MET A 10 4.90 -12.01 10.64
N VAL A 11 4.13 -12.80 9.89
CA VAL A 11 4.34 -14.25 9.74
C VAL A 11 5.50 -14.55 8.77
N GLY A 12 5.90 -13.57 7.94
CA GLY A 12 6.92 -13.72 6.91
C GLY A 12 6.42 -14.43 5.66
N GLU A 13 5.11 -14.42 5.44
CA GLU A 13 4.49 -14.96 4.24
C GLU A 13 4.46 -13.91 3.13
N ASP A 14 4.49 -14.40 1.88
CA ASP A 14 4.36 -13.54 0.71
C ASP A 14 3.01 -12.85 0.70
N ILE A 15 3.03 -11.54 0.41
CA ILE A 15 1.81 -10.80 0.12
C ILE A 15 1.54 -10.92 -1.37
N GLU A 16 0.34 -11.37 -1.73
CA GLU A 16 -0.14 -11.38 -3.11
C GLU A 16 -0.13 -9.96 -3.72
N ASN A 17 -0.16 -9.89 -5.05
CA ASN A 17 -0.30 -8.60 -5.72
C ASN A 17 -1.58 -7.88 -5.26
N MET A 18 -1.48 -6.56 -5.09
CA MET A 18 -2.53 -5.73 -4.49
C MET A 18 -3.86 -5.75 -5.25
N ASP A 19 -3.83 -5.98 -6.56
CA ASP A 19 -4.99 -6.15 -7.44
C ASP A 19 -5.71 -7.49 -7.18
N VAL A 20 -4.96 -8.57 -6.99
CA VAL A 20 -5.50 -9.88 -6.60
C VAL A 20 -6.12 -9.79 -5.21
N LEU A 21 -5.41 -9.17 -4.28
CA LEU A 21 -5.83 -8.98 -2.90
C LEU A 21 -7.10 -8.11 -2.81
N LEU A 22 -7.19 -7.06 -3.63
CA LEU A 22 -8.40 -6.24 -3.76
C LEU A 22 -9.57 -7.03 -4.34
N THR A 23 -9.32 -7.89 -5.33
CA THR A 23 -10.34 -8.76 -5.95
C THR A 23 -10.90 -9.76 -4.94
N GLN A 24 -10.04 -10.43 -4.18
CA GLN A 24 -10.43 -11.32 -3.09
C GLN A 24 -11.19 -10.59 -1.98
N LEU A 25 -10.76 -9.37 -1.62
CA LEU A 25 -11.47 -8.57 -0.62
C LEU A 25 -12.89 -8.22 -1.08
N ARG A 26 -13.05 -7.88 -2.37
CA ARG A 26 -14.35 -7.57 -2.97
C ARG A 26 -15.26 -8.78 -3.14
N SER A 27 -14.70 -9.99 -3.24
CA SER A 27 -15.50 -11.23 -3.27
C SER A 27 -16.10 -11.57 -1.91
N GLN A 28 -15.44 -11.21 -0.81
CA GLN A 28 -15.97 -11.38 0.55
C GLN A 28 -16.90 -10.23 0.96
N ARG A 29 -16.56 -8.99 0.58
CA ARG A 29 -17.38 -7.79 0.84
C ARG A 29 -17.34 -6.85 -0.35
N ALA A 30 -18.44 -6.80 -1.08
CA ALA A 30 -18.62 -5.90 -2.21
C ALA A 30 -18.32 -4.45 -1.83
N TYR A 31 -17.77 -3.69 -2.78
CA TYR A 31 -17.38 -2.29 -2.60
C TYR A 31 -16.38 -2.05 -1.46
N SER A 32 -15.54 -3.03 -1.12
CA SER A 32 -14.35 -2.79 -0.31
C SER A 32 -13.31 -2.02 -1.13
N ILE A 33 -12.81 -0.92 -0.58
CA ILE A 33 -11.88 0.05 -1.21
C ILE A 33 -12.46 0.54 -2.54
N GLN A 34 -13.19 1.65 -2.48
CA GLN A 34 -14.05 2.11 -3.58
C GLN A 34 -13.38 3.17 -4.44
N THR A 35 -12.55 4.01 -3.83
CA THR A 35 -11.95 5.15 -4.51
C THR A 35 -10.47 4.92 -4.76
N ASP A 36 -9.97 5.53 -5.84
CA ASP A 36 -8.54 5.52 -6.15
C ASP A 36 -7.73 6.11 -4.99
N GLN A 37 -8.28 7.10 -4.29
CA GLN A 37 -7.64 7.69 -3.11
C GLN A 37 -7.46 6.68 -1.96
N GLN A 38 -8.46 5.84 -1.69
CA GLN A 38 -8.35 4.78 -0.68
C GLN A 38 -7.30 3.75 -1.08
N TYR A 39 -7.28 3.37 -2.36
CA TYR A 39 -6.29 2.43 -2.89
C TYR A 39 -4.87 2.99 -2.77
N LEU A 40 -4.66 4.24 -3.20
CA LEU A 40 -3.37 4.93 -3.10
C LEU A 40 -2.93 5.15 -1.65
N TYR A 41 -3.86 5.44 -0.74
CA TYR A 41 -3.56 5.60 0.69
C TYR A 41 -2.98 4.31 1.29
N ILE A 42 -3.51 3.14 0.90
CA ILE A 42 -2.99 1.86 1.38
C ILE A 42 -1.54 1.67 0.91
N HIS A 43 -1.25 1.93 -0.37
CA HIS A 43 0.12 1.90 -0.90
C HIS A 43 1.04 2.87 -0.16
N ARG A 44 0.56 4.08 0.11
CA ARG A 44 1.29 5.11 0.87
C ARG A 44 1.71 4.62 2.26
N VAL A 45 0.77 4.07 3.03
CA VAL A 45 1.02 3.59 4.39
C VAL A 45 1.98 2.40 4.39
N MET A 46 1.81 1.46 3.46
CA MET A 46 2.69 0.29 3.35
C MET A 46 4.13 0.68 3.00
N LEU A 47 4.30 1.59 2.05
CA LEU A 47 5.61 2.12 1.67
C LEU A 47 6.29 2.84 2.84
N GLU A 48 5.57 3.65 3.60
CA GLU A 48 6.10 4.29 4.81
C GLU A 48 6.51 3.27 5.88
N TYR A 49 5.71 2.22 6.06
CA TYR A 49 6.04 1.11 6.97
C TYR A 49 7.34 0.43 6.57
N PHE A 50 7.50 0.07 5.29
CA PHE A 50 8.71 -0.61 4.80
C PHE A 50 9.96 0.25 4.97
N VAL A 51 9.87 1.56 4.74
CA VAL A 51 10.97 2.51 5.00
C VAL A 51 11.32 2.55 6.48
N LYS A 52 10.32 2.71 7.37
CA LYS A 52 10.56 2.74 8.83
C LYS A 52 11.15 1.45 9.38
N LYS A 53 10.87 0.31 8.73
CA LYS A 53 11.44 -1.00 9.09
C LYS A 53 12.78 -1.31 8.43
N GLY A 54 13.29 -0.42 7.57
CA GLY A 54 14.54 -0.66 6.83
C GLY A 54 14.45 -1.79 5.81
N LEU A 55 13.23 -2.17 5.39
CA LEU A 55 12.98 -3.24 4.42
C LEU A 55 13.21 -2.79 2.97
N ILE A 56 13.23 -1.48 2.74
CA ILE A 56 13.55 -0.87 1.46
C ILE A 56 14.81 -0.03 1.63
N THR A 57 15.79 -0.24 0.75
CA THR A 57 17.06 0.50 0.77
C THR A 57 16.90 1.92 0.26
N VAL A 58 17.78 2.81 0.71
CA VAL A 58 17.77 4.27 0.43
C VAL A 58 17.80 4.60 -1.07
N ASP A 59 18.19 3.67 -1.94
CA ASP A 59 18.18 3.82 -3.40
C ASP A 59 16.76 3.89 -4.01
N TYR A 60 15.74 3.45 -3.27
CA TYR A 60 14.34 3.76 -3.60
C TYR A 60 13.95 5.20 -3.24
N GLY A 61 14.81 5.95 -2.55
CA GLY A 61 14.56 7.32 -2.08
C GLY A 61 14.02 8.25 -3.17
N PRO A 62 14.61 8.31 -4.38
CA PRO A 62 14.11 9.17 -5.46
C PRO A 62 12.74 8.75 -6.00
N LYS A 63 12.51 7.44 -6.18
CA LYS A 63 11.22 6.90 -6.67
C LYS A 63 10.12 7.07 -5.62
N MET A 64 10.45 6.79 -4.36
CA MET A 64 9.60 7.01 -3.22
C MET A 64 9.24 8.50 -3.14
N GLY A 65 10.24 9.39 -3.10
CA GLY A 65 10.06 10.84 -3.02
C GLY A 65 9.15 11.38 -4.12
N LYS A 66 9.33 10.90 -5.36
CA LYS A 66 8.42 11.22 -6.47
C LYS A 66 7.00 10.73 -6.20
N PHE A 67 6.82 9.47 -5.79
CA PHE A 67 5.51 8.93 -5.42
C PHE A 67 4.85 9.75 -4.29
N ILE A 68 5.60 10.13 -3.25
CA ILE A 68 5.11 10.99 -2.16
C ILE A 68 4.60 12.33 -2.72
N ALA A 69 5.41 12.98 -3.55
CA ALA A 69 5.07 14.27 -4.12
C ALA A 69 3.83 14.20 -5.03
N ASP A 70 3.76 13.20 -5.90
CA ASP A 70 2.63 12.97 -6.80
C ASP A 70 1.35 12.64 -5.99
N TYR A 71 1.46 11.81 -4.94
CA TYR A 71 0.36 11.47 -4.04
C TYR A 71 -0.17 12.69 -3.29
N ASN A 72 0.72 13.51 -2.72
CA ASN A 72 0.33 14.71 -1.98
C ASN A 72 -0.36 15.71 -2.91
N LYS A 73 0.21 15.96 -4.09
CA LYS A 73 -0.41 16.81 -5.11
C LYS A 73 -1.80 16.33 -5.51
N TYR A 74 -2.00 15.02 -5.62
CA TYR A 74 -3.31 14.43 -5.92
C TYR A 74 -4.31 14.63 -4.77
N CYS A 75 -3.85 14.64 -3.50
CA CYS A 75 -4.72 14.85 -2.34
C CYS A 75 -5.06 16.33 -2.07
N GLU A 76 -4.28 17.27 -2.62
CA GLU A 76 -4.52 18.71 -2.51
C GLU A 76 -5.48 19.27 -3.58
N CYS A 77 -5.87 18.46 -4.58
CA CYS A 77 -6.78 18.84 -5.67
C CYS A 77 -8.25 18.50 -5.37
#